data_AF-A0A518KAU4-F1
#
_entry.id   AF-A0A518KAU4-F1
#
_cell.length_a   1.000
_cell.length_b   1.000
_cell.length_c   1.000
_cell.angle_alpha   90.00
_cell.angle_beta   90.00
_cell.angle_gamma   90.00
#
_symmetry.space_group_name_H-M   'P 1'
#
loop_
_entity.id
_entity.type
_entity.pdbx_description
1 polymer ?
#
loop_
_entity_poly.entity_id
_entity_poly.type
_entity_poly.pdbx_seq_one_letter_code
_entity_poly.pdbx_strand_id
1 'polypeptide(L)'
;MRSSLRKSLAASLLAVVAASSGYFVGYQHAGGLLGKDTSVTSVTYPVRDLVVSWDPKDTEPDYDGLTNAVQTYVLPDSWNATHSIKTDRKLMALVVSHTKKGHEEVATLLSQLRSLHNVYTSRTKAGVCGHCGNGSLPNIGERCRRCEIPRHDPPAA
;
A
#
# COMPACT_ATOMS: atom_id res chain seq x y z
N MET A 1 -24.80 27.28 -56.93
CA MET A 1 -26.24 27.40 -56.66
C MET A 1 -26.69 26.21 -55.81
N ARG A 2 -27.50 26.48 -54.77
CA ARG A 2 -28.08 25.57 -53.73
C ARG A 2 -27.10 25.24 -52.59
N SER A 3 -27.07 25.93 -51.44
CA SER A 3 -28.09 26.20 -50.39
C SER A 3 -28.54 24.96 -49.60
N SER A 4 -28.19 24.92 -48.30
CA SER A 4 -29.03 24.55 -47.13
C SER A 4 -28.12 23.95 -46.05
N LEU A 5 -27.63 24.73 -45.09
CA LEU A 5 -28.27 24.96 -43.78
C LEU A 5 -29.09 23.76 -43.27
N ARG A 6 -28.62 23.13 -42.19
CA ARG A 6 -29.41 22.88 -40.97
C ARG A 6 -28.46 22.60 -39.82
N LYS A 7 -28.50 23.55 -38.88
CA LYS A 7 -27.90 23.52 -37.55
C LYS A 7 -28.64 22.46 -36.73
N SER A 8 -27.93 21.63 -35.99
CA SER A 8 -28.51 20.92 -34.85
C SER A 8 -27.53 21.00 -33.68
N LEU A 9 -27.74 22.04 -32.88
CA LEU A 9 -27.21 22.19 -31.54
C LEU A 9 -28.06 21.31 -30.63
N ALA A 10 -27.50 20.19 -30.15
CA ALA A 10 -28.05 19.49 -29.00
C ALA A 10 -27.02 19.61 -27.88
N ALA A 11 -27.31 20.54 -26.99
CA ALA A 11 -26.59 20.78 -25.75
C ALA A 11 -26.82 19.60 -24.80
N SER A 12 -25.82 18.76 -24.60
CA SER A 12 -25.78 17.83 -23.46
C SER A 12 -24.96 18.48 -22.35
N LEU A 13 -25.64 19.32 -21.58
CA LEU A 13 -25.25 19.74 -20.24
C LEU A 13 -25.35 18.51 -19.32
N LEU A 14 -24.23 17.80 -19.13
CA LEU A 14 -24.05 16.91 -17.99
C LEU A 14 -23.19 17.64 -16.96
N ALA A 15 -23.89 18.28 -16.02
CA ALA A 15 -23.29 18.78 -14.79
C ALA A 15 -22.87 17.58 -13.93
N VAL A 16 -21.58 17.25 -13.92
CA VAL A 16 -21.02 16.36 -12.90
C VAL A 16 -20.69 17.23 -11.68
N VAL A 17 -21.69 17.40 -10.82
CA VAL A 17 -21.46 17.76 -9.42
C VAL A 17 -21.26 16.44 -8.68
N ALA A 18 -19.99 16.10 -8.43
CA ALA A 18 -19.65 15.14 -7.39
C ALA A 18 -18.69 15.88 -6.45
N ALA A 19 -19.19 16.16 -5.26
CA ALA A 19 -18.48 16.79 -4.18
C ALA A 19 -17.06 16.21 -4.07
N SER A 20 -16.05 17.06 -4.11
CA SER A 20 -14.76 16.75 -3.54
C SER A 20 -14.97 16.63 -2.03
N SER A 21 -15.46 15.46 -1.62
CA SER A 21 -15.48 15.02 -0.25
C SER A 21 -14.07 15.20 0.27
N GLY A 22 -13.87 16.26 1.05
CA GLY A 22 -12.68 16.42 1.85
C GLY A 22 -12.59 15.18 2.72
N TYR A 23 -11.66 14.28 2.39
CA TYR A 23 -11.17 13.29 3.34
C TYR A 23 -10.28 14.00 4.36
N PHE A 24 -10.85 14.98 5.07
CA PHE A 24 -10.39 15.25 6.41
C PHE A 24 -10.92 14.09 7.24
N VAL A 25 -10.05 13.10 7.46
CA VAL A 25 -10.18 12.18 8.58
C VAL A 25 -10.04 13.05 9.83
N GLY A 26 -11.15 13.67 10.23
CA GLY A 26 -11.28 14.32 11.52
C GLY A 26 -11.22 13.22 12.57
N TYR A 27 -10.08 13.10 13.25
CA TYR A 27 -10.00 12.39 14.53
C TYR A 27 -10.90 13.13 15.51
N GLN A 28 -12.17 12.76 15.52
CA GLN A 28 -13.14 13.20 16.51
C GLN A 28 -12.74 12.52 17.81
N HIS A 29 -11.88 13.19 18.58
CA HIS A 29 -11.62 12.87 19.98
C HIS A 29 -12.90 13.15 20.79
N ALA A 30 -13.89 12.27 20.66
CA ALA A 30 -14.99 12.20 21.60
C ALA A 30 -14.41 11.66 22.92
N GLY A 31 -14.26 12.54 23.90
CA GLY A 31 -13.83 12.25 25.26
C GLY A 31 -14.84 11.38 26.01
N GLY A 32 -14.92 10.11 25.63
CA GLY A 32 -15.64 9.06 26.35
C GLY A 32 -14.81 8.55 27.53
N LEU A 33 -15.39 8.67 28.71
CA LEU A 33 -14.89 8.28 30.02
C LEU A 33 -14.21 6.90 30.07
N LEU A 34 -12.87 6.92 30.03
CA LEU A 34 -11.93 6.25 30.96
C LEU A 34 -12.13 4.75 31.28
N GLY A 35 -12.45 3.93 30.28
CA GLY A 35 -11.80 2.63 30.17
C GLY A 35 -10.49 2.84 29.42
N LYS A 36 -9.36 2.98 30.12
CA LYS A 36 -8.05 3.09 29.46
C LYS A 36 -7.86 1.79 28.67
N ASP A 37 -7.92 1.84 27.33
CA ASP A 37 -7.69 0.70 26.43
C ASP A 37 -6.21 0.24 26.51
N THR A 38 -5.81 -0.25 27.68
CA THR A 38 -4.48 -0.78 28.00
C THR A 38 -4.45 -2.30 27.92
N SER A 39 -5.57 -2.95 27.59
CA SER A 39 -5.57 -4.39 27.35
C SER A 39 -4.72 -4.67 26.11
N VAL A 40 -3.63 -5.41 26.32
CA VAL A 40 -2.82 -5.94 25.23
C VAL A 40 -3.54 -7.16 24.66
N THR A 41 -3.78 -7.15 23.37
CA THR A 41 -4.35 -8.27 22.62
C THR A 41 -3.33 -8.76 21.60
N SER A 42 -3.46 -10.02 21.14
CA SER A 42 -2.62 -10.55 20.07
C SER A 42 -3.45 -10.71 18.80
N VAL A 43 -2.97 -10.18 17.68
CA VAL A 43 -3.63 -10.22 16.38
C VAL A 43 -2.65 -10.69 15.32
N THR A 44 -3.12 -11.58 14.44
CA THR A 44 -2.34 -12.12 13.32
C THR A 44 -2.62 -11.34 12.04
N TYR A 45 -1.57 -10.80 11.43
CA TYR A 45 -1.60 -10.06 10.19
C TYR A 45 -0.95 -10.89 9.07
N PRO A 46 -1.71 -11.35 8.05
CA PRO A 46 -1.11 -12.02 6.91
C PRO A 46 -0.25 -11.01 6.13
N VAL A 47 1.01 -11.34 5.83
CA VAL A 47 1.96 -10.41 5.19
C VAL A 47 2.68 -11.05 3.99
N ARG A 48 2.22 -12.20 3.51
CA ARG A 48 2.79 -12.91 2.36
C ARG A 48 3.10 -11.99 1.18
N ASP A 49 2.20 -11.07 0.88
CA ASP A 49 2.30 -10.11 -0.22
C ASP A 49 3.35 -9.02 -0.01
N LEU A 50 3.80 -8.81 1.22
CA LEU A 50 4.78 -7.79 1.59
C LEU A 50 6.18 -8.35 1.87
N VAL A 51 6.28 -9.63 2.24
CA VAL A 51 7.56 -10.26 2.60
C VAL A 51 8.19 -11.06 1.46
N VAL A 52 7.43 -11.43 0.42
CA VAL A 52 7.99 -12.15 -0.73
C VAL A 52 8.85 -11.19 -1.55
N SER A 53 10.15 -11.51 -1.65
CA SER A 53 11.11 -10.73 -2.41
C SER A 53 10.70 -10.63 -3.88
N TRP A 54 11.02 -9.49 -4.48
CA TRP A 54 10.85 -9.31 -5.92
C TRP A 54 12.02 -9.89 -6.72
N ASP A 55 13.16 -10.16 -6.08
CA ASP A 55 14.27 -10.83 -6.74
C ASP A 55 13.99 -12.34 -6.76
N PRO A 56 13.86 -12.98 -7.94
CA PRO A 56 13.64 -14.42 -8.02
C PRO A 56 14.80 -15.25 -7.44
N LYS A 57 15.98 -14.64 -7.24
CA LYS A 57 17.13 -15.30 -6.59
C LYS A 57 16.98 -15.31 -5.07
N ASP A 58 16.19 -14.40 -4.53
CA ASP A 58 15.93 -14.30 -3.12
C ASP A 58 14.73 -15.17 -2.75
N THR A 59 15.03 -16.29 -2.13
CA THR A 59 14.03 -17.30 -1.78
C THR A 59 13.52 -17.14 -0.35
N GLU A 60 14.16 -16.29 0.45
CA GLU A 60 13.78 -16.10 1.84
C GLU A 60 12.88 -14.86 1.98
N PRO A 61 11.68 -14.98 2.58
CA PRO A 61 10.85 -13.81 2.81
C PRO A 61 11.47 -12.84 3.83
N ASP A 62 11.46 -11.55 3.52
CA ASP A 62 12.06 -10.49 4.35
C ASP A 62 11.13 -10.06 5.50
N TYR A 63 11.00 -10.95 6.50
CA TYR A 63 10.27 -10.61 7.72
C TYR A 63 10.98 -9.58 8.60
N ASP A 64 12.32 -9.55 8.56
CA ASP A 64 13.12 -8.69 9.42
C ASP A 64 12.99 -7.23 8.99
N GLY A 65 13.06 -6.96 7.68
CA GLY A 65 12.80 -5.64 7.12
C GLY A 65 11.40 -5.13 7.44
N LEU A 66 10.38 -5.99 7.29
CA LEU A 66 9.01 -5.62 7.63
C LEU A 66 8.82 -5.39 9.14
N THR A 67 9.39 -6.25 9.98
CA THR A 67 9.32 -6.11 11.45
C THR A 67 9.99 -4.81 11.90
N ASN A 68 11.17 -4.50 11.36
CA ASN A 68 11.88 -3.26 11.64
C ASN A 68 11.07 -2.03 11.20
N ALA A 69 10.44 -2.06 10.02
CA ALA A 69 9.57 -0.99 9.56
C ALA A 69 8.39 -0.78 10.52
N VAL A 70 7.70 -1.84 10.94
CA VAL A 70 6.60 -1.74 11.92
C VAL A 70 7.11 -1.14 13.23
N GLN A 71 8.23 -1.63 13.76
CA GLN A 71 8.79 -1.12 15.02
C GLN A 71 9.22 0.34 14.94
N THR A 72 9.74 0.77 13.79
CA THR A 72 10.19 2.15 13.57
C THR A 72 9.04 3.13 13.44
N TYR A 73 7.97 2.76 12.72
CA TYR A 73 6.90 3.71 12.37
C TYR A 73 5.68 3.62 13.27
N VAL A 74 5.44 2.48 13.93
CA VAL A 74 4.31 2.32 14.84
C VAL A 74 4.80 2.48 16.27
N LEU A 75 4.52 3.63 16.87
CA LEU A 75 4.78 3.92 18.28
C LEU A 75 6.19 3.44 18.73
N PRO A 76 7.27 4.00 18.17
CA PRO A 76 8.63 3.45 18.30
C PRO A 76 9.07 3.24 19.76
N ASP A 77 8.64 4.10 20.68
CA ASP A 77 8.99 4.03 22.09
C ASP A 77 8.13 3.04 22.91
N SER A 78 7.10 2.42 22.30
CA SER A 78 6.19 1.52 23.02
C SER A 78 6.56 0.04 22.97
N TRP A 79 7.49 -0.38 22.12
CA TRP A 79 7.89 -1.79 22.00
C TRP A 79 8.67 -2.28 23.23
N ASN A 80 8.21 -3.38 23.83
CA ASN A 80 8.78 -3.95 25.06
C ASN A 80 8.36 -5.43 25.23
N ALA A 81 8.58 -6.04 26.40
CA ALA A 81 8.21 -7.44 26.63
C ALA A 81 6.71 -7.74 26.44
N THR A 82 5.83 -6.77 26.71
CA THR A 82 4.37 -6.90 26.54
C THR A 82 3.90 -6.49 25.14
N HIS A 83 4.62 -5.59 24.48
CA HIS A 83 4.33 -5.16 23.10
C HIS A 83 5.36 -5.76 22.15
N SER A 84 4.98 -6.83 21.44
CA SER A 84 5.93 -7.63 20.66
C SER A 84 5.40 -7.99 19.29
N ILE A 85 6.31 -8.30 18.37
CA ILE A 85 6.04 -8.85 17.05
C ILE A 85 6.72 -10.20 16.97
N LYS A 86 5.98 -11.22 16.55
CA LYS A 86 6.52 -12.54 16.23
C LYS A 86 6.20 -12.88 14.79
N THR A 87 7.09 -13.61 14.15
CA THR A 87 6.90 -14.08 12.77
C THR A 87 6.31 -15.49 12.81
N ASP A 88 5.23 -15.72 12.07
CA ASP A 88 4.71 -17.05 11.80
C ASP A 88 5.01 -17.38 10.33
N ARG A 89 6.13 -18.08 10.11
CA ARG A 89 6.57 -18.47 8.77
C ARG A 89 5.62 -19.46 8.09
N LYS A 90 4.86 -20.25 8.86
CA LYS A 90 3.91 -21.24 8.31
C LYS A 90 2.68 -20.55 7.74
N LEU A 91 2.18 -19.53 8.43
CA LEU A 91 1.03 -18.72 7.99
C LEU A 91 1.43 -17.53 7.12
N MET A 92 2.73 -17.28 6.95
CA MET A 92 3.29 -16.09 6.33
C MET A 92 2.70 -14.80 6.92
N ALA A 93 2.74 -14.71 8.25
CA ALA A 93 2.05 -13.69 9.02
C ALA A 93 2.93 -13.07 10.11
N LEU A 94 2.56 -11.87 10.55
CA LEU A 94 3.06 -11.25 11.78
C LEU A 94 2.02 -11.42 12.89
N VAL A 95 2.43 -12.00 14.02
CA VAL A 95 1.63 -12.05 15.24
C VAL A 95 2.06 -10.89 16.11
N VAL A 96 1.24 -9.85 16.19
CA VAL A 96 1.53 -8.64 16.95
C VAL A 96 0.74 -8.67 18.24
N SER A 97 1.41 -8.46 19.37
CA SER A 97 0.76 -8.23 20.65
C SER A 97 0.87 -6.75 21.00
N HIS A 98 -0.25 -6.01 21.01
CA HIS A 98 -0.27 -4.59 21.34
C HIS A 98 -1.63 -4.14 21.92
N THR A 99 -1.69 -2.90 22.40
CA THR A 99 -2.97 -2.20 22.65
C THR A 99 -3.76 -1.98 21.35
N LYS A 100 -5.06 -1.73 21.48
CA LYS A 100 -5.96 -1.41 20.35
C LYS A 100 -5.40 -0.32 19.43
N LYS A 101 -4.91 0.79 20.01
CA LYS A 101 -4.29 1.88 19.24
C LYS A 101 -3.11 1.37 18.40
N GLY A 102 -2.23 0.55 18.96
CA GLY A 102 -1.11 0.00 18.18
C GLY A 102 -1.58 -0.90 17.04
N HIS A 103 -2.63 -1.69 17.25
CA HIS A 103 -3.21 -2.50 16.17
C HIS A 103 -3.79 -1.65 15.02
N GLU A 104 -4.40 -0.51 15.33
CA GLU A 104 -4.90 0.44 14.33
C GLU A 104 -3.76 1.05 13.51
N GLU A 105 -2.66 1.43 14.16
CA GLU A 105 -1.45 1.95 13.49
C GLU A 105 -0.76 0.87 12.63
N VAL A 106 -0.62 -0.36 13.13
CA VAL A 106 -0.09 -1.50 12.36
C VAL A 106 -0.95 -1.76 11.12
N ALA A 107 -2.28 -1.83 11.29
CA ALA A 107 -3.19 -2.06 10.17
C ALA A 107 -3.09 -0.95 9.10
N THR A 108 -2.96 0.30 9.55
CA THR A 108 -2.80 1.47 8.67
C THR A 108 -1.49 1.39 7.89
N LEU A 109 -0.36 1.15 8.56
CA LEU A 109 0.94 1.01 7.91
C LEU A 109 0.94 -0.13 6.88
N LEU A 110 0.46 -1.32 7.26
CA LEU A 110 0.40 -2.47 6.34
C LEU A 110 -0.51 -2.18 5.14
N SER A 111 -1.63 -1.46 5.33
CA SER A 111 -2.50 -1.05 4.22
C SER A 111 -1.79 -0.10 3.25
N GLN A 112 -1.04 0.88 3.76
CA GLN A 112 -0.26 1.81 2.93
C GLN A 112 0.82 1.07 2.13
N LEU A 113 1.56 0.15 2.75
CA LEU A 113 2.56 -0.67 2.07
C LEU A 113 1.93 -1.50 0.94
N ARG A 114 0.76 -2.10 1.17
CA ARG A 114 0.03 -2.84 0.12
C ARG A 114 -0.43 -1.95 -1.01
N SER A 115 -0.90 -0.74 -0.71
CA SER A 115 -1.28 0.23 -1.74
C SER A 115 -0.10 0.57 -2.65
N LEU A 116 1.08 0.81 -2.06
CA LEU A 116 2.32 1.08 -2.81
C LEU A 116 2.73 -0.15 -3.65
N HIS A 117 2.68 -1.34 -3.06
CA HIS A 117 2.96 -2.60 -3.75
C HIS A 117 2.03 -2.81 -4.97
N ASN A 118 0.74 -2.52 -4.82
CA ASN A 118 -0.25 -2.63 -5.90
C ASN A 118 -0.01 -1.62 -7.03
N VAL A 119 0.38 -0.39 -6.71
CA VAL A 119 0.76 0.61 -7.71
C VAL A 119 2.00 0.15 -8.48
N TYR A 120 2.99 -0.40 -7.79
CA TYR A 120 4.20 -0.92 -8.43
C TYR A 120 3.89 -2.10 -9.37
N THR A 121 3.16 -3.10 -8.88
CA THR A 121 2.82 -4.30 -9.65
C THR A 121 1.87 -4.04 -10.83
N SER A 122 0.95 -3.08 -10.72
CA SER A 122 0.08 -2.69 -11.84
C SER A 122 0.85 -1.99 -12.96
N ARG A 123 1.80 -1.11 -12.62
CA ARG A 123 2.69 -0.47 -13.61
C ARG A 123 3.54 -1.50 -14.34
N THR A 124 4.13 -2.45 -13.61
CA THR A 124 4.98 -3.47 -14.24
C THR A 124 4.19 -4.38 -15.19
N LYS A 125 2.96 -4.76 -14.83
CA LYS A 125 2.04 -5.50 -15.71
C LYS A 125 1.64 -4.70 -16.95
N ALA A 126 1.47 -3.39 -16.83
CA ALA A 126 1.13 -2.51 -17.96
C ALA A 126 2.32 -2.25 -18.91
N GLY A 127 3.49 -2.86 -18.67
CA GLY A 127 4.68 -2.56 -19.45
C GLY A 127 5.20 -1.15 -19.20
N VAL A 128 4.97 -0.56 -18.02
CA VAL A 128 5.48 0.75 -17.62
C VAL A 128 6.52 0.60 -16.52
N CYS A 129 7.60 1.37 -16.57
CA CYS A 129 8.63 1.31 -15.54
C CYS A 129 8.04 1.60 -14.15
N GLY A 130 8.10 0.63 -13.23
CA GLY A 130 7.53 0.75 -11.89
C GLY A 130 8.12 1.91 -11.08
N HIS A 131 9.40 2.23 -11.30
CA HIS A 131 10.12 3.28 -10.57
C HIS A 131 9.75 4.70 -11.03
N CYS A 132 9.94 5.03 -12.31
CA CYS A 132 9.69 6.39 -12.81
C CYS A 132 8.26 6.61 -13.32
N GLY A 133 7.47 5.54 -13.49
CA GLY A 133 6.08 5.60 -13.97
C GLY A 133 5.92 6.09 -15.41
N ASN A 134 7.02 6.26 -16.16
CA ASN A 134 6.99 6.86 -17.48
C ASN A 134 7.99 6.18 -18.42
N GLY A 135 7.50 5.65 -19.54
CA GLY A 135 8.29 4.90 -20.52
C GLY A 135 7.98 3.40 -20.51
N SER A 136 8.04 2.81 -21.71
CA SER A 136 7.86 1.38 -21.93
C SER A 136 8.90 0.59 -21.14
N LEU A 137 8.48 -0.47 -20.46
CA LEU A 137 9.38 -1.45 -19.88
C LEU A 137 10.12 -2.11 -21.03
N PRO A 138 11.45 -1.97 -21.07
CA PRO A 138 12.25 -2.63 -22.09
C PRO A 138 12.27 -4.16 -21.80
N ASN A 139 12.89 -4.96 -22.65
CA ASN A 139 12.93 -6.40 -22.43
C ASN A 139 13.63 -6.75 -21.11
N ILE A 140 13.45 -7.98 -20.60
CA ILE A 140 14.16 -8.47 -19.42
C ILE A 140 15.66 -8.29 -19.66
N GLY A 141 16.36 -7.66 -18.70
CA GLY A 141 17.80 -7.35 -18.80
C GLY A 141 18.13 -5.97 -19.42
N GLU A 142 17.16 -5.28 -20.00
CA GLU A 142 17.36 -3.91 -20.49
C GLU A 142 17.05 -2.87 -19.39
N ARG A 143 17.71 -1.71 -19.47
CA ARG A 143 17.52 -0.58 -18.54
C ARG A 143 16.40 0.32 -19.03
N CYS A 144 15.57 0.81 -18.10
CA CYS A 144 14.56 1.81 -18.43
C CYS A 144 15.23 3.03 -19.08
N ARG A 145 14.79 3.43 -20.28
CA ARG A 145 15.41 4.54 -21.03
C ARG A 145 15.35 5.90 -20.33
N ARG A 146 14.53 6.04 -19.28
CA ARG A 146 14.32 7.31 -18.58
C ARG A 146 15.06 7.41 -17.27
N CYS A 147 15.07 6.35 -16.46
CA CYS A 147 15.74 6.35 -15.16
C CYS A 147 16.97 5.44 -15.11
N GLU A 148 17.30 4.75 -16.20
CA GLU A 148 18.45 3.84 -16.32
C GLU A 148 18.47 2.66 -15.34
N ILE A 149 17.35 2.44 -14.63
CA ILE A 149 17.18 1.32 -13.69
C ILE A 149 16.91 0.04 -14.49
N PRO A 150 17.64 -1.06 -14.23
CA PRO A 150 17.41 -2.35 -14.87
C PRO A 150 16.01 -2.90 -14.55
N ARG A 151 15.38 -3.55 -15.54
CA ARG A 151 14.12 -4.27 -15.31
C ARG A 151 14.39 -5.54 -14.51
N HIS A 152 13.74 -5.64 -13.34
CA HIS A 152 13.60 -6.88 -12.59
C HIS A 152 12.25 -7.53 -12.95
N ASP A 153 12.21 -8.85 -13.01
CA ASP A 153 10.96 -9.57 -13.23
C ASP A 153 10.02 -9.35 -12.05
N PRO A 154 8.71 -9.14 -12.29
CA PRO A 154 7.75 -9.16 -11.20
C PRO A 154 7.74 -10.57 -10.56
N PRO A 155 7.55 -10.68 -9.23
CA PRO A 155 7.44 -11.98 -8.59
C PRO A 155 6.32 -12.79 -9.22
N ALA A 156 6.55 -14.10 -9.41
CA ALA A 156 5.50 -15.02 -9.84
C ALA A 156 4.37 -15.03 -8.80
N ALA A 157 3.13 -14.89 -9.28
CA ALA A 157 1.93 -14.84 -8.43
C ALA A 157 1.61 -16.19 -7.78
#